data_AF-A0A9E5S1R8-F1
#
_entry.id   AF-A0A9E5S1R8-F1
#
_cell.length_a   1.000
_cell.length_b   1.000
_cell.length_c   1.000
_cell.angle_alpha   90.00
_cell.angle_beta   90.00
_cell.angle_gamma   90.00
#
_symmetry.space_group_name_H-M   'P 1'
#
loop_
_entity.id
_entity.type
_entity.pdbx_description
1 polymer ?
#
loop_
_entity_poly.entity_id
_entity_poly.type
_entity_poly.pdbx_seq_one_letter_code
_entity_poly.pdbx_strand_id
1 'polypeptide(L)'
;MHLTNIDQFFPPEEQRKYVMQLQGQVGLTRRRAEYFVKLWAYLLLKQQYETGKKPQLPLTKLDLPEGFVSCTHREAQELFYSDSERGSDRAAGMMLDKLVGLGLIEKNFDGNTICIRVRWRSQLTEQPNPENPSQNPETIELIPDAFNPRIDTIPVANFLTHYYNWINNKNTILPHRIARILRTWANQYPTGMRVLRHPDTQNAVAFYTLYPVATESEENFFLPPGKSLYLNANTEIDPIKIAKPGDTSCTSLQVRAWQIDFPYKNENNIKQLLRDAKNTLNIIQNDFPNLCDFYTLPMHPADQQLASALGFQNTTSDQMRSLYWMYIPIDKFVTVDIDRAISSIKFD
;
A
#
# COMPACT_ATOMS: atom_id res chain seq x y z
N MET A 1 7.64 3.46 -32.00
CA MET A 1 9.04 3.92 -32.07
C MET A 1 9.83 3.01 -31.14
N HIS A 2 10.81 2.24 -31.62
CA HIS A 2 11.58 1.34 -30.76
C HIS A 2 12.62 2.16 -29.98
N LEU A 3 12.29 2.57 -28.76
CA LEU A 3 13.26 3.11 -27.78
C LEU A 3 14.04 1.93 -27.16
N THR A 4 14.59 1.06 -28.00
CA THR A 4 15.14 -0.26 -27.65
C THR A 4 16.40 -0.20 -26.79
N ASN A 5 16.92 0.99 -26.49
CA ASN A 5 18.02 1.16 -25.56
C ASN A 5 17.79 2.41 -24.69
N ILE A 6 16.91 2.28 -23.69
CA ILE A 6 16.65 3.35 -22.72
C ILE A 6 17.93 3.85 -22.05
N ASP A 7 18.97 3.01 -21.96
CA ASP A 7 20.24 3.35 -21.34
C ASP A 7 21.06 4.37 -22.17
N GLN A 8 20.78 4.50 -23.48
CA GLN A 8 21.31 5.58 -24.32
C GLN A 8 20.61 6.92 -24.06
N PHE A 9 19.30 6.88 -23.82
CA PHE A 9 18.49 8.07 -23.60
C PHE A 9 18.49 8.53 -22.15
N PHE A 10 18.73 7.62 -21.21
CA PHE A 10 18.83 7.89 -19.79
C PHE A 10 19.97 7.04 -19.19
N PRO A 11 21.18 7.60 -19.04
CA PRO A 11 22.38 6.84 -18.70
C PRO A 11 22.25 6.07 -17.36
N PRO A 12 22.89 4.88 -17.24
CA PRO A 12 22.85 4.08 -16.02
C PRO A 12 23.33 4.81 -14.76
N GLU A 13 24.29 5.73 -14.91
CA GLU A 13 24.76 6.62 -13.84
C GLU A 13 23.62 7.45 -13.24
N GLU A 14 22.77 8.03 -14.10
CA GLU A 14 21.61 8.82 -13.67
C GLU A 14 20.50 7.91 -13.14
N GLN A 15 20.24 6.77 -13.79
CA GLN A 15 19.27 5.77 -13.29
C GLN A 15 19.58 5.34 -11.86
N ARG A 16 20.86 5.10 -11.54
CA ARG A 16 21.31 4.68 -10.19
C ARG A 16 20.91 5.69 -9.12
N LYS A 17 20.91 6.99 -9.41
CA LYS A 17 20.51 8.03 -8.44
C LYS A 17 19.05 7.87 -8.03
N TYR A 18 18.16 7.58 -8.97
CA TYR A 18 16.73 7.34 -8.69
C TYR A 18 16.52 5.98 -8.02
N VAL A 19 17.23 4.95 -8.49
CA VAL A 19 17.19 3.61 -7.88
C VAL A 19 17.65 3.65 -6.42
N MET A 20 18.69 4.41 -6.08
CA MET A 20 19.14 4.57 -4.69
C MET A 20 18.10 5.27 -3.81
N GLN A 21 17.34 6.24 -4.35
CA GLN A 21 16.25 6.89 -3.61
C GLN A 21 15.06 5.96 -3.32
N LEU A 22 14.98 4.86 -4.06
CA LEU A 22 13.98 3.81 -3.95
C LEU A 22 14.46 2.63 -3.07
N GLN A 23 15.76 2.49 -2.85
CA GLN A 23 16.32 1.41 -2.04
C GLN A 23 15.96 1.57 -0.56
N GLY A 24 15.77 0.44 0.14
CA GLY A 24 15.31 0.39 1.53
C GLY A 24 13.80 0.27 1.69
N GLN A 25 13.03 0.35 0.61
CA GLN A 25 11.59 0.13 0.60
C GLN A 25 11.24 -1.37 0.57
N VAL A 26 10.36 -1.81 1.47
CA VAL A 26 9.88 -3.20 1.54
C VAL A 26 9.28 -3.60 0.19
N GLY A 27 9.78 -4.68 -0.40
CA GLY A 27 9.29 -5.21 -1.68
C GLY A 27 9.86 -4.59 -2.93
N LEU A 28 10.55 -3.47 -2.81
CA LEU A 28 11.23 -2.86 -3.93
C LEU A 28 12.66 -3.40 -3.99
N THR A 29 12.82 -4.56 -4.64
CA THR A 29 14.16 -5.08 -4.93
C THR A 29 14.88 -4.13 -5.87
N ARG A 30 16.21 -4.14 -5.85
CA ARG A 30 17.04 -3.36 -6.79
C ARG A 30 16.55 -3.50 -8.24
N ARG A 31 16.24 -4.72 -8.67
CA ARG A 31 15.74 -5.01 -10.02
C ARG A 31 14.36 -4.39 -10.30
N ARG A 32 13.45 -4.39 -9.32
CA ARG A 32 12.13 -3.74 -9.46
C ARG A 32 12.27 -2.22 -9.53
N ALA A 33 13.17 -1.64 -8.73
CA ALA A 33 13.49 -0.22 -8.79
C ALA A 33 14.09 0.16 -10.16
N GLU A 34 15.03 -0.63 -10.68
CA GLU A 34 15.61 -0.44 -12.01
C GLU A 34 14.52 -0.49 -13.10
N TYR A 35 13.62 -1.46 -13.06
CA TYR A 35 12.49 -1.56 -14.00
C TYR A 35 11.52 -0.40 -13.92
N PHE A 36 11.17 0.03 -12.72
CA PHE A 36 10.33 1.21 -12.54
C PHE A 36 10.97 2.47 -13.12
N VAL A 37 12.25 2.72 -12.84
CA VAL A 37 12.97 3.89 -13.33
C VAL A 37 13.09 3.86 -14.87
N LYS A 38 13.38 2.69 -15.45
CA LYS A 38 13.37 2.50 -16.91
C LYS A 38 11.98 2.79 -17.51
N LEU A 39 10.91 2.27 -16.89
CA LEU A 39 9.52 2.52 -17.30
C LEU A 39 9.19 4.01 -17.28
N TRP A 40 9.53 4.68 -16.20
CA TRP A 40 9.26 6.11 -16.07
C TRP A 40 9.96 6.92 -17.15
N ALA A 41 11.26 6.69 -17.38
CA ALA A 41 12.00 7.34 -18.46
C ALA A 41 11.38 7.08 -19.83
N TYR A 42 10.98 5.83 -20.09
CA TYR A 42 10.33 5.44 -21.35
C TYR A 42 9.02 6.20 -21.58
N LEU A 43 8.13 6.23 -20.58
CA LEU A 43 6.83 6.89 -20.68
C LEU A 43 6.98 8.40 -20.88
N LEU A 44 7.95 9.03 -20.19
CA LEU A 44 8.24 10.45 -20.34
C LEU A 44 8.69 10.78 -21.78
N LEU A 45 9.66 10.02 -22.29
CA LEU A 45 10.15 10.21 -23.66
C LEU A 45 9.05 9.96 -24.69
N LYS A 46 8.28 8.89 -24.53
CA LYS A 46 7.16 8.54 -25.42
C LYS A 46 6.16 9.69 -25.51
N GLN A 47 5.72 10.22 -24.38
CA GLN A 47 4.80 11.37 -24.35
C GLN A 47 5.40 12.62 -24.99
N GLN A 48 6.67 12.94 -24.72
CA GLN A 48 7.33 14.09 -25.32
C GLN A 48 7.39 13.97 -26.84
N TYR A 49 7.75 12.79 -27.37
CA TYR A 49 7.74 12.55 -28.82
C TYR A 49 6.34 12.61 -29.43
N GLU A 50 5.33 12.01 -28.77
CA GLU A 50 3.94 12.03 -29.25
C GLU A 50 3.33 13.44 -29.26
N THR A 51 3.74 14.29 -28.33
CA THR A 51 3.35 15.72 -28.28
C THR A 51 4.21 16.62 -29.18
N GLY A 52 5.11 16.03 -29.97
CA GLY A 52 5.99 16.77 -30.90
C GLY A 52 7.13 17.54 -30.23
N LYS A 53 7.34 17.37 -28.92
CA LYS A 53 8.48 17.94 -28.20
C LYS A 53 9.75 17.15 -28.60
N LYS A 54 10.88 17.86 -28.66
CA LYS A 54 12.21 17.24 -28.83
C LYS A 54 12.88 17.17 -27.45
N PRO A 55 12.97 16.00 -26.81
CA PRO A 55 13.63 15.87 -25.52
C PRO A 55 15.09 16.32 -25.62
N GLN A 56 15.60 17.01 -24.60
CA GLN A 56 17.04 17.15 -24.45
C GLN A 56 17.61 15.82 -23.99
N LEU A 57 18.48 15.24 -24.81
CA LEU A 57 19.10 13.94 -24.58
C LEU A 57 20.61 14.11 -24.37
N PRO A 58 21.25 13.26 -23.55
CA PRO A 58 20.62 12.28 -22.66
C PRO A 58 19.82 12.97 -21.54
N LEU A 59 18.75 12.32 -21.09
CA LEU A 59 18.01 12.77 -19.91
C LEU A 59 18.96 12.81 -18.71
N THR A 60 19.02 13.96 -18.04
CA THR A 60 19.75 14.12 -16.78
C THR A 60 18.83 14.11 -15.57
N LYS A 61 17.52 14.27 -15.80
CA LYS A 61 16.47 14.27 -14.78
C LYS A 61 15.19 13.61 -15.33
N LEU A 62 14.38 13.07 -14.43
CA LEU A 62 13.08 12.51 -14.73
C LEU A 62 11.98 13.42 -14.19
N ASP A 63 11.25 14.03 -15.10
CA ASP A 63 9.99 14.70 -14.81
C ASP A 63 8.84 13.68 -14.89
N LEU A 64 7.70 14.00 -14.27
CA LEU A 64 6.50 13.16 -14.35
C LEU A 64 5.83 13.31 -15.72
N PRO A 65 5.51 12.19 -16.41
CA PRO A 65 4.61 12.24 -17.55
C PRO A 65 3.23 12.76 -17.12
N GLU A 66 2.60 13.56 -17.96
CA GLU A 66 1.25 14.08 -17.70
C GLU A 66 0.22 12.96 -17.91
N GLY A 67 -0.54 12.62 -16.87
CA GLY A 67 -1.66 11.68 -16.96
C GLY A 67 -1.25 10.25 -17.33
N PHE A 68 -2.07 9.60 -18.16
CA PHE A 68 -1.89 8.21 -18.58
C PHE A 68 -1.21 8.14 -19.96
N VAL A 69 -0.14 7.35 -20.06
CA VAL A 69 0.61 7.14 -21.31
C VAL A 69 0.46 5.70 -21.77
N SER A 70 0.14 5.48 -23.05
CA SER A 70 -0.01 4.12 -23.60
C SER A 70 1.30 3.32 -23.50
N CYS A 71 1.25 2.05 -23.09
CA CYS A 71 2.43 1.19 -23.04
C CYS A 71 2.03 -0.28 -23.06
N THR A 72 2.15 -0.95 -24.19
CA THR A 72 1.88 -2.37 -24.36
C THR A 72 2.77 -3.24 -23.47
N HIS A 73 2.32 -4.46 -23.16
CA HIS A 73 3.14 -5.44 -22.45
C HIS A 73 4.43 -5.79 -23.20
N ARG A 74 4.43 -5.70 -24.53
CA ARG A 74 5.63 -5.91 -25.35
C ARG A 74 6.64 -4.78 -25.18
N GLU A 75 6.20 -3.52 -25.21
CA GLU A 75 7.08 -2.38 -24.90
C GLU A 75 7.67 -2.50 -23.49
N ALA A 76 6.85 -2.87 -22.49
CA ALA A 76 7.32 -3.11 -21.13
C ALA A 76 8.29 -4.31 -21.05
N GLN A 77 8.07 -5.36 -21.83
CA GLN A 77 8.96 -6.52 -21.90
C GLN A 77 10.31 -6.15 -22.47
N GLU A 78 10.33 -5.43 -23.60
CA GLU A 78 11.55 -4.94 -24.24
C GLU A 78 12.35 -4.07 -23.26
N LEU A 79 11.66 -3.28 -22.43
CA LEU A 79 12.28 -2.40 -21.46
C LEU A 79 12.84 -3.12 -20.22
N PHE A 80 12.12 -4.10 -19.68
CA PHE A 80 12.52 -4.82 -18.46
C PHE A 80 13.54 -5.93 -18.76
N TYR A 81 13.49 -6.50 -19.95
CA TYR A 81 14.22 -7.72 -20.28
C TYR A 81 15.11 -7.56 -21.52
N SER A 82 15.45 -6.33 -21.95
CA SER A 82 16.33 -6.04 -23.09
C SER A 82 17.62 -6.86 -23.10
N ASP A 83 18.22 -7.02 -21.92
CA ASP A 83 19.54 -7.63 -21.77
C ASP A 83 19.46 -9.12 -21.39
N SER A 84 18.28 -9.73 -21.47
CA SER A 84 18.09 -11.13 -21.11
C SER A 84 17.20 -11.87 -22.09
N GLU A 85 17.60 -13.09 -22.44
CA GLU A 85 16.72 -14.03 -23.15
C GLU A 85 15.52 -14.50 -22.30
N ARG A 86 15.37 -14.00 -21.07
CA ARG A 86 14.36 -14.40 -20.10
C ARG A 86 13.39 -13.26 -19.79
N GLY A 87 12.19 -13.33 -20.35
CA GLY A 87 11.08 -12.46 -19.98
C GLY A 87 10.09 -12.36 -21.11
N SER A 88 8.87 -12.85 -20.91
CA SER A 88 7.77 -12.73 -21.88
C SER A 88 6.91 -11.51 -21.58
N ASP A 89 6.03 -11.14 -22.52
CA ASP A 89 4.99 -10.12 -22.33
C ASP A 89 4.18 -10.37 -21.05
N ARG A 90 3.92 -11.66 -20.74
CA ARG A 90 3.27 -12.06 -19.48
C ARG A 90 4.12 -11.72 -18.25
N ALA A 91 5.43 -11.96 -18.30
CA ALA A 91 6.34 -11.61 -17.21
C ALA A 91 6.40 -10.09 -16.99
N ALA A 92 6.39 -9.31 -18.07
CA ALA A 92 6.32 -7.85 -18.02
C ALA A 92 4.99 -7.38 -17.42
N GLY A 93 3.86 -7.97 -17.83
CA GLY A 93 2.55 -7.71 -17.23
C GLY A 93 2.54 -7.95 -15.72
N MET A 94 3.08 -9.09 -15.25
CA MET A 94 3.21 -9.37 -13.81
C MET A 94 4.14 -8.39 -13.09
N MET A 95 5.17 -7.86 -13.76
CA MET A 95 6.03 -6.84 -13.19
C MET A 95 5.27 -5.51 -13.04
N LEU A 96 4.50 -5.12 -14.05
CA LEU A 96 3.63 -3.93 -13.96
C LEU A 96 2.63 -4.06 -12.80
N ASP A 97 2.02 -5.24 -12.62
CA ASP A 97 1.11 -5.46 -11.49
C ASP A 97 1.80 -5.34 -10.14
N LYS A 98 3.07 -5.76 -10.04
CA LYS A 98 3.90 -5.55 -8.84
C LYS A 98 4.19 -4.06 -8.60
N LEU A 99 4.47 -3.29 -9.66
CA LEU A 99 4.70 -1.86 -9.56
C LEU A 99 3.40 -1.12 -9.15
N VAL A 100 2.23 -1.56 -9.64
CA VAL A 100 0.92 -1.07 -9.18
C VAL A 100 0.71 -1.39 -7.69
N GLY A 101 0.99 -2.63 -7.27
CA GLY A 101 0.85 -3.03 -5.87
C GLY A 101 1.78 -2.25 -4.92
N LEU A 102 2.91 -1.76 -5.42
CA LEU A 102 3.84 -0.87 -4.71
C LEU A 102 3.42 0.61 -4.79
N GLY A 103 2.29 0.93 -5.40
CA GLY A 103 1.79 2.30 -5.55
C GLY A 103 2.64 3.18 -6.48
N LEU A 104 3.60 2.62 -7.21
CA LEU A 104 4.54 3.36 -8.06
C LEU A 104 3.94 3.73 -9.42
N ILE A 105 2.92 3.01 -9.86
CA ILE A 105 2.21 3.29 -11.10
C ILE A 105 0.72 2.98 -10.95
N GLU A 106 -0.09 3.53 -11.85
CA GLU A 106 -1.46 3.09 -12.09
C GLU A 106 -1.59 2.54 -13.51
N LYS A 107 -2.53 1.61 -13.68
CA LYS A 107 -2.89 1.04 -14.98
C LYS A 107 -4.36 1.31 -15.26
N ASN A 108 -4.64 1.76 -16.47
CA ASN A 108 -5.98 1.79 -17.05
C ASN A 108 -5.97 1.03 -18.37
N PHE A 109 -7.09 0.46 -18.79
CA PHE A 109 -7.22 -0.18 -20.10
C PHE A 109 -8.20 0.62 -20.93
N ASP A 110 -7.75 1.16 -22.06
CA ASP A 110 -8.56 2.03 -22.93
C ASP A 110 -9.39 1.27 -23.99
N GLY A 111 -9.34 -0.07 -23.96
CA GLY A 111 -9.97 -0.95 -24.95
C GLY A 111 -8.99 -1.54 -25.97
N ASN A 112 -7.82 -0.91 -26.17
CA ASN A 112 -6.80 -1.36 -27.11
C ASN A 112 -5.47 -1.69 -26.43
N THR A 113 -5.03 -0.86 -25.49
CA THR A 113 -3.75 -1.01 -24.79
C THR A 113 -3.89 -0.63 -23.33
N ILE A 114 -2.91 -1.05 -22.53
CA ILE A 114 -2.79 -0.55 -21.16
C ILE A 114 -2.13 0.83 -21.20
N CYS A 115 -2.75 1.78 -20.50
CA CYS A 115 -2.22 3.10 -20.26
C CYS A 115 -1.68 3.15 -18.83
N ILE A 116 -0.47 3.68 -18.67
CA ILE A 116 0.26 3.71 -17.41
C ILE A 116 0.42 5.16 -16.98
N ARG A 117 0.09 5.46 -15.72
CA ARG A 117 0.42 6.72 -15.05
C ARG A 117 1.53 6.45 -14.04
N VAL A 118 2.61 7.21 -14.09
CA VAL A 118 3.69 7.10 -13.09
C VAL A 118 3.29 7.86 -11.84
N ARG A 119 3.43 7.21 -10.68
CA ARG A 119 3.36 7.85 -9.37
C ARG A 119 4.77 7.89 -8.79
N TRP A 120 5.42 9.03 -8.96
CA TRP A 120 6.66 9.33 -8.26
C TRP A 120 6.41 10.47 -7.29
N ARG A 121 6.56 10.19 -5.98
CA ARG A 121 6.47 11.17 -4.87
C ARG A 121 5.64 12.37 -5.29
N SER A 122 4.33 12.18 -5.44
CA SER A 122 3.37 13.18 -5.95
C SER A 122 3.85 14.60 -5.67
N GLN A 123 4.56 15.19 -6.63
CA GLN A 123 4.67 16.64 -6.77
C GLN A 123 3.42 17.07 -7.53
N LEU A 124 2.26 16.79 -6.92
CA LEU A 124 1.04 17.54 -7.16
C LEU A 124 0.73 18.29 -5.88
N THR A 125 1.65 19.19 -5.51
CA THR A 125 1.19 20.57 -5.35
C THR A 125 0.54 20.99 -6.68
N GLU A 126 -0.74 20.70 -6.84
CA GLU A 126 -1.62 21.73 -7.38
C GLU A 126 -1.53 22.87 -6.36
N GLN A 127 -0.55 23.76 -6.53
CA GLN A 127 -0.67 25.07 -5.94
C GLN A 127 -1.96 25.65 -6.51
N PRO A 128 -2.91 26.11 -5.67
CA PRO A 128 -4.11 26.73 -6.18
C PRO A 128 -3.68 27.90 -7.06
N ASN A 129 -4.00 27.81 -8.34
CA ASN A 129 -3.85 28.92 -9.26
C ASN A 129 -4.78 30.02 -8.71
N PRO A 130 -4.25 31.18 -8.25
CA PRO A 130 -5.05 32.18 -7.54
C PRO A 130 -6.16 32.82 -8.39
N GLU A 131 -6.24 32.46 -9.67
CA GLU A 131 -7.22 32.98 -10.63
C GLU A 131 -8.43 32.05 -10.86
N ASN A 132 -8.45 30.81 -10.35
CA ASN A 132 -9.59 29.89 -10.50
C ASN A 132 -9.81 29.01 -9.24
N PRO A 133 -10.65 29.43 -8.28
CA PRO A 133 -10.89 28.70 -7.02
C PRO A 133 -11.72 27.41 -7.13
N SER A 134 -12.05 26.93 -8.34
CA SER A 134 -13.14 25.97 -8.55
C SER A 134 -12.73 24.57 -9.00
N GLN A 135 -11.44 24.21 -8.93
CA GLN A 135 -10.99 22.86 -9.24
C GLN A 135 -10.00 22.34 -8.19
N ASN A 136 -10.45 22.26 -6.94
CA ASN A 136 -10.00 21.12 -6.13
C ASN A 136 -10.78 19.92 -6.66
N PRO A 137 -10.16 18.78 -7.04
CA PRO A 137 -10.92 17.54 -7.11
C PRO A 137 -11.53 17.37 -5.72
N GLU A 138 -12.86 17.44 -5.63
CA GLU A 138 -13.58 17.39 -4.36
C GLU A 138 -12.98 16.28 -3.51
N THR A 139 -12.36 16.63 -2.39
CA THR A 139 -11.84 15.62 -1.46
C THR A 139 -13.06 14.90 -0.91
N ILE A 140 -13.38 13.76 -1.51
CA ILE A 140 -14.53 12.94 -1.13
C ILE A 140 -14.37 12.57 0.33
N GLU A 141 -15.23 13.11 1.18
CA GLU A 141 -15.26 12.82 2.60
C GLU A 141 -15.88 11.43 2.80
N LEU A 142 -15.05 10.47 3.18
CA LEU A 142 -15.51 9.10 3.39
C LEU A 142 -16.17 8.91 4.75
N ILE A 143 -17.16 8.04 4.80
CA ILE A 143 -17.99 7.81 5.98
C ILE A 143 -17.50 6.56 6.74
N PRO A 144 -17.11 6.66 8.02
CA PRO A 144 -16.77 5.50 8.83
C PRO A 144 -17.97 4.62 9.12
N ASP A 145 -17.79 3.30 9.00
CA ASP A 145 -18.84 2.33 9.28
C ASP A 145 -18.27 0.96 9.70
N ALA A 146 -19.14 0.12 10.27
CA ALA A 146 -18.83 -1.27 10.55
C ALA A 146 -18.66 -2.08 9.26
N PHE A 147 -17.69 -2.98 9.25
CA PHE A 147 -17.55 -3.95 8.16
C PHE A 147 -18.75 -4.91 8.16
N ASN A 148 -19.44 -5.00 7.02
CA ASN A 148 -20.52 -5.94 6.80
C ASN A 148 -20.04 -7.11 5.93
N PRO A 149 -19.91 -8.33 6.50
CA PRO A 149 -19.36 -9.48 5.78
C PRO A 149 -20.19 -9.92 4.57
N ARG A 150 -21.45 -9.49 4.45
CA ARG A 150 -22.32 -9.83 3.32
C ARG A 150 -22.01 -9.01 2.07
N ILE A 151 -21.70 -7.72 2.24
CA ILE A 151 -21.55 -6.77 1.12
C ILE A 151 -20.10 -6.31 0.93
N ASP A 152 -19.31 -6.20 2.01
CA ASP A 152 -17.98 -5.59 1.95
C ASP A 152 -16.87 -6.61 1.67
N THR A 153 -17.08 -7.89 2.01
CA THR A 153 -16.04 -8.93 1.92
C THR A 153 -15.37 -9.00 0.56
N ILE A 154 -16.14 -8.99 -0.53
CA ILE A 154 -15.60 -9.19 -1.88
C ILE A 154 -14.85 -7.93 -2.37
N PRO A 155 -15.43 -6.71 -2.31
CA PRO A 155 -14.70 -5.49 -2.63
C PRO A 155 -13.42 -5.33 -1.81
N VAL A 156 -13.49 -5.54 -0.50
CA VAL A 156 -12.32 -5.45 0.40
C VAL A 156 -11.26 -6.48 0.05
N ALA A 157 -11.64 -7.74 -0.17
CA ALA A 157 -10.70 -8.76 -0.58
C ALA A 157 -9.99 -8.43 -1.91
N ASN A 158 -10.70 -7.81 -2.86
CA ASN A 158 -10.13 -7.41 -4.14
C ASN A 158 -9.04 -6.34 -3.97
N PHE A 159 -9.30 -5.21 -3.30
CA PHE A 159 -8.26 -4.18 -3.16
C PHE A 159 -7.12 -4.61 -2.21
N LEU A 160 -7.42 -5.41 -1.17
CA LEU A 160 -6.36 -6.00 -0.33
C LEU A 160 -5.46 -6.94 -1.14
N THR A 161 -6.01 -7.69 -2.10
CA THR A 161 -5.21 -8.56 -2.96
C THR A 161 -4.15 -7.78 -3.74
N HIS A 162 -4.49 -6.59 -4.24
CA HIS A 162 -3.54 -5.71 -4.94
C HIS A 162 -2.42 -5.24 -4.01
N TYR A 163 -2.78 -4.82 -2.79
CA TYR A 163 -1.82 -4.37 -1.79
C TYR A 163 -0.92 -5.49 -1.27
N TYR A 164 -1.38 -6.73 -1.22
CA TYR A 164 -0.63 -7.83 -0.65
C TYR A 164 0.15 -8.68 -1.67
N ASN A 165 -0.24 -8.66 -2.94
CA ASN A 165 0.39 -9.46 -4.00
C ASN A 165 1.86 -9.12 -4.26
N TRP A 166 2.33 -7.91 -3.97
CA TRP A 166 3.71 -7.53 -4.31
C TRP A 166 4.77 -8.25 -3.47
N ILE A 167 4.42 -8.72 -2.26
CA ILE A 167 5.34 -9.45 -1.36
C ILE A 167 5.62 -10.85 -1.90
N ASN A 168 4.62 -11.51 -2.50
CA ASN A 168 4.76 -12.91 -2.89
C ASN A 168 5.33 -13.05 -4.31
N ASN A 169 6.58 -13.51 -4.41
CA ASN A 169 7.25 -13.68 -5.70
C ASN A 169 6.74 -14.88 -6.52
N LYS A 170 5.95 -15.79 -5.93
CA LYS A 170 5.66 -17.11 -6.52
C LYS A 170 4.18 -17.43 -6.71
N ASN A 171 3.28 -16.86 -5.90
CA ASN A 171 1.85 -17.19 -5.93
C ASN A 171 1.00 -15.93 -6.10
N THR A 172 0.07 -15.97 -7.05
CA THR A 172 -1.04 -15.01 -7.14
C THR A 172 -1.94 -15.24 -5.93
N ILE A 173 -2.07 -14.28 -5.02
CA ILE A 173 -3.03 -14.39 -3.93
C ILE A 173 -4.42 -14.36 -4.56
N LEU A 174 -5.23 -15.38 -4.26
CA LEU A 174 -6.59 -15.47 -4.78
C LEU A 174 -7.51 -14.62 -3.90
N PRO A 175 -8.28 -13.65 -4.46
CA PRO A 175 -9.23 -12.84 -3.69
C PRO A 175 -10.21 -13.70 -2.88
N HIS A 176 -10.60 -14.87 -3.40
CA HIS A 176 -11.43 -15.85 -2.70
C HIS A 176 -10.85 -16.27 -1.33
N ARG A 177 -9.52 -16.43 -1.22
CA ARG A 177 -8.88 -16.81 0.04
C ARG A 177 -8.99 -15.68 1.07
N ILE A 178 -8.67 -14.45 0.67
CA ILE A 178 -8.82 -13.28 1.54
C ILE A 178 -10.28 -13.14 1.97
N ALA A 179 -11.23 -13.27 1.05
CA ALA A 179 -12.65 -13.22 1.35
C ALA A 179 -13.08 -14.25 2.43
N ARG A 180 -12.57 -15.49 2.35
CA ARG A 180 -12.82 -16.51 3.38
C ARG A 180 -12.27 -16.09 4.74
N ILE A 181 -11.04 -15.58 4.77
CA ILE A 181 -10.38 -15.12 6.01
C ILE A 181 -11.17 -13.98 6.65
N LEU A 182 -11.56 -12.97 5.87
CA LEU A 182 -12.33 -11.82 6.37
C LEU A 182 -13.67 -12.26 6.97
N ARG A 183 -14.37 -13.22 6.35
CA ARG A 183 -15.60 -13.78 6.93
C ARG A 183 -15.36 -14.53 8.23
N THR A 184 -14.27 -15.30 8.32
CA THR A 184 -13.89 -15.98 9.56
C THR A 184 -13.62 -14.99 10.68
N TRP A 185 -12.84 -13.94 10.40
CA TRP A 185 -12.57 -12.88 11.37
C TRP A 185 -13.85 -12.15 11.80
N ALA A 186 -14.74 -11.83 10.85
CA ALA A 186 -16.00 -11.17 11.16
C ALA A 186 -16.93 -12.03 12.02
N ASN A 187 -16.89 -13.36 11.86
CA ASN A 187 -17.64 -14.28 12.71
C ASN A 187 -17.05 -14.41 14.12
N GLN A 188 -15.75 -14.21 14.28
CA GLN A 188 -15.06 -14.33 15.57
C GLN A 188 -15.15 -13.03 16.37
N TYR A 189 -14.88 -11.88 15.74
CA TYR A 189 -14.90 -10.58 16.39
C TYR A 189 -15.18 -9.44 15.38
N PRO A 190 -16.46 -9.13 15.10
CA PRO A 190 -16.83 -8.12 14.10
C PRO A 190 -16.54 -6.69 14.57
N THR A 191 -16.55 -6.41 15.87
CA THR A 191 -16.34 -5.06 16.46
C THR A 191 -15.04 -4.43 15.98
N GLY A 192 -13.98 -5.23 15.85
CA GLY A 192 -12.67 -4.76 15.40
C GLY A 192 -12.55 -4.51 13.90
N MET A 193 -13.54 -4.87 13.08
CA MET A 193 -13.48 -4.76 11.62
C MET A 193 -14.29 -3.56 11.13
N ARG A 194 -13.62 -2.64 10.43
CA ARG A 194 -14.16 -1.31 10.10
C ARG A 194 -13.83 -0.92 8.68
N VAL A 195 -14.66 -0.07 8.08
CA VAL A 195 -14.50 0.44 6.72
C VAL A 195 -14.72 1.95 6.67
N LEU A 196 -14.22 2.59 5.61
CA LEU A 196 -14.77 3.86 5.16
C LEU A 196 -15.54 3.65 3.87
N ARG A 197 -16.68 4.31 3.75
CA ARG A 197 -17.60 4.21 2.62
C ARG A 197 -17.55 5.47 1.77
N HIS A 198 -17.66 5.27 0.47
CA HIS A 198 -17.99 6.35 -0.44
C HIS A 198 -19.42 6.86 -0.14
N PRO A 199 -19.67 8.17 -0.02
CA PRO A 199 -20.98 8.70 0.36
C PRO A 199 -22.09 8.29 -0.60
N ASP A 200 -21.86 8.41 -1.91
CA ASP A 200 -22.91 8.11 -2.90
C ASP A 200 -23.18 6.63 -3.11
N THR A 201 -22.12 5.82 -3.24
CA THR A 201 -22.26 4.40 -3.59
C THR A 201 -22.35 3.48 -2.38
N GLN A 202 -22.01 3.98 -1.19
CA GLN A 202 -21.87 3.21 0.06
C GLN A 202 -20.85 2.05 -0.03
N ASN A 203 -20.07 1.99 -1.12
CA ASN A 203 -19.03 0.99 -1.30
C ASN A 203 -17.90 1.21 -0.29
N ALA A 204 -17.42 0.13 0.31
CA ALA A 204 -16.23 0.16 1.15
C ALA A 204 -14.98 0.42 0.29
N VAL A 205 -14.29 1.51 0.57
CA VAL A 205 -13.07 1.95 -0.12
C VAL A 205 -11.85 2.03 0.81
N ALA A 206 -12.06 1.81 2.10
CA ALA A 206 -11.01 1.59 3.07
C ALA A 206 -11.41 0.46 4.03
N PHE A 207 -10.42 -0.19 4.62
CA PHE A 207 -10.63 -1.27 5.57
C PHE A 207 -9.49 -1.32 6.59
N TYR A 208 -9.84 -1.56 7.84
CA TYR A 208 -8.89 -2.05 8.83
C TYR A 208 -9.52 -3.10 9.75
N THR A 209 -8.66 -3.87 10.40
CA THR A 209 -9.07 -4.78 11.47
C THR A 209 -8.14 -4.66 12.67
N LEU A 210 -8.73 -4.34 13.81
CA LEU A 210 -8.13 -4.39 15.14
C LEU A 210 -8.45 -5.75 15.75
N TYR A 211 -7.41 -6.52 16.05
CA TYR A 211 -7.49 -7.95 16.28
C TYR A 211 -7.01 -8.25 17.71
N PRO A 212 -7.91 -8.43 18.70
CA PRO A 212 -7.53 -8.79 20.07
C PRO A 212 -6.86 -10.16 20.05
N VAL A 213 -5.67 -10.27 20.65
CA VAL A 213 -4.81 -11.43 20.49
C VAL A 213 -4.96 -12.35 21.69
N ALA A 214 -5.23 -13.63 21.45
CA ALA A 214 -5.22 -14.63 22.51
C ALA A 214 -3.80 -14.79 23.06
N THR A 215 -3.65 -14.96 24.38
CA THR A 215 -2.35 -15.01 25.07
C THR A 215 -1.38 -16.02 24.45
N GLU A 216 -1.89 -17.17 24.02
CA GLU A 216 -1.12 -18.22 23.33
C GLU A 216 -0.48 -17.78 22.01
N SER A 217 -0.90 -16.65 21.43
CA SER A 217 -0.37 -16.09 20.19
C SER A 217 0.60 -14.93 20.40
N GLU A 218 0.74 -14.40 21.63
CA GLU A 218 1.55 -13.21 21.93
C GLU A 218 3.05 -13.44 21.66
N GLU A 219 3.55 -14.66 21.86
CA GLU A 219 4.95 -15.00 21.59
C GLU A 219 5.35 -14.71 20.13
N ASN A 220 4.40 -14.70 19.19
CA ASN A 220 4.66 -14.43 17.78
C ASN A 220 5.15 -12.99 17.52
N PHE A 221 4.86 -12.03 18.41
CA PHE A 221 5.36 -10.66 18.30
C PHE A 221 6.86 -10.53 18.59
N PHE A 222 7.45 -11.56 19.20
CA PHE A 222 8.88 -11.65 19.49
C PHE A 222 9.63 -12.53 18.47
N LEU A 223 8.91 -13.13 17.53
CA LEU A 223 9.45 -13.96 16.45
C LEU A 223 9.50 -13.19 15.12
N PRO A 224 10.29 -13.67 14.14
CA PRO A 224 10.28 -13.09 12.79
C PRO A 224 8.85 -13.06 12.19
N PRO A 225 8.38 -11.92 11.67
CA PRO A 225 6.97 -11.73 11.29
C PRO A 225 6.55 -12.51 10.05
N GLY A 226 7.49 -13.10 9.31
CA GLY A 226 7.20 -13.79 8.04
C GLY A 226 6.17 -14.91 8.15
N LYS A 227 6.12 -15.60 9.30
CA LYS A 227 5.10 -16.64 9.57
C LYS A 227 3.72 -16.04 9.86
N SER A 228 3.64 -14.78 10.26
CA SER A 228 2.43 -14.07 10.67
C SER A 228 1.71 -13.35 9.52
N LEU A 229 2.26 -13.38 8.30
CA LEU A 229 1.68 -12.83 7.06
C LEU A 229 0.52 -13.68 6.52
N TYR A 230 -0.52 -13.90 7.32
CA TYR A 230 -1.56 -14.88 7.01
C TYR A 230 -2.33 -14.59 5.72
N LEU A 231 -2.63 -13.31 5.42
CA LEU A 231 -3.29 -12.91 4.17
C LEU A 231 -2.45 -13.25 2.92
N ASN A 232 -1.12 -13.43 3.07
CA ASN A 232 -0.17 -13.60 1.96
C ASN A 232 0.47 -15.00 1.91
N ALA A 233 0.37 -15.75 3.00
CA ALA A 233 0.91 -17.10 3.12
C ALA A 233 0.01 -18.14 2.45
N ASN A 234 0.53 -19.31 2.09
CA ASN A 234 -0.31 -20.45 1.70
C ASN A 234 -0.57 -21.38 2.89
N THR A 235 -0.90 -20.79 4.04
CA THR A 235 -1.22 -21.54 5.26
C THR A 235 -2.74 -21.57 5.44
N GLU A 236 -3.24 -22.72 5.90
CA GLU A 236 -4.67 -22.90 6.20
C GLU A 236 -5.02 -22.35 7.58
N ILE A 237 -4.10 -22.49 8.53
CA ILE A 237 -4.29 -22.09 9.94
C ILE A 237 -3.73 -20.69 10.14
N ASP A 238 -4.53 -19.80 10.76
CA ASP A 238 -4.07 -18.48 11.19
C ASP A 238 -3.10 -18.65 12.37
N PRO A 239 -1.84 -18.20 12.26
CA PRO A 239 -0.86 -18.26 13.35
C PRO A 239 -1.22 -17.37 14.54
N ILE A 240 -2.11 -16.38 14.36
CA ILE A 240 -2.55 -15.48 15.42
C ILE A 240 -4.04 -15.67 15.65
N LYS A 241 -4.40 -16.12 16.85
CA LYS A 241 -5.80 -16.37 17.24
C LYS A 241 -6.43 -15.14 17.87
N ILE A 242 -7.72 -14.93 17.60
CA ILE A 242 -8.52 -13.89 18.26
C ILE A 242 -8.86 -14.33 19.68
N ALA A 243 -8.63 -13.44 20.65
CA ALA A 243 -9.20 -13.58 21.99
C ALA A 243 -10.73 -13.39 21.96
N LYS A 244 -11.44 -13.98 22.92
CA LYS A 244 -12.91 -13.84 23.01
C LYS A 244 -13.26 -12.66 23.93
N PRO A 245 -14.31 -11.88 23.64
CA PRO A 245 -14.75 -10.81 24.54
C PRO A 245 -14.92 -11.32 25.98
N GLY A 246 -14.46 -10.52 26.96
CA GLY A 246 -14.40 -10.89 28.37
C GLY A 246 -13.15 -11.65 28.79
N ASP A 247 -12.25 -11.99 27.87
CA ASP A 247 -10.96 -12.60 28.20
C ASP A 247 -10.04 -11.60 28.89
N THR A 248 -9.90 -11.77 30.21
CA THR A 248 -9.04 -10.92 31.06
C THR A 248 -7.56 -11.20 30.85
N SER A 249 -7.18 -12.25 30.14
CA SER A 249 -5.78 -12.56 29.84
C SER A 249 -5.30 -11.91 28.53
N CYS A 250 -6.20 -11.33 27.74
CA CYS A 250 -5.86 -10.59 26.54
C CYS A 250 -5.21 -9.25 26.89
N THR A 251 -3.92 -9.11 26.58
CA THR A 251 -3.16 -7.87 26.80
C THR A 251 -2.82 -7.16 25.51
N SER A 252 -2.83 -7.90 24.39
CA SER A 252 -2.32 -7.44 23.11
C SER A 252 -3.40 -7.26 22.05
N LEU A 253 -3.30 -6.17 21.29
CA LEU A 253 -4.09 -5.86 20.10
C LEU A 253 -3.17 -5.82 18.89
N GLN A 254 -3.61 -6.35 17.75
CA GLN A 254 -2.89 -6.25 16.49
C GLN A 254 -3.70 -5.50 15.42
N VAL A 255 -3.09 -4.55 14.71
CA VAL A 255 -3.58 -4.13 13.39
C VAL A 255 -3.27 -5.25 12.40
N ARG A 256 -4.27 -6.07 12.07
CA ARG A 256 -4.09 -7.29 11.25
C ARG A 256 -4.15 -7.00 9.75
N ALA A 257 -4.92 -5.99 9.36
CA ALA A 257 -4.94 -5.41 8.02
C ALA A 257 -5.31 -3.93 8.13
N TRP A 258 -4.78 -3.14 7.20
CA TRP A 258 -5.00 -1.70 7.10
C TRP A 258 -4.74 -1.30 5.65
N GLN A 259 -5.76 -0.78 4.97
CA GLN A 259 -5.58 -0.22 3.64
C GLN A 259 -6.72 0.71 3.26
N ILE A 260 -6.37 1.80 2.57
CA ILE A 260 -7.29 2.63 1.79
C ILE A 260 -6.99 2.36 0.32
N ASP A 261 -8.02 2.14 -0.49
CA ASP A 261 -7.84 1.98 -1.92
C ASP A 261 -7.18 3.22 -2.52
N PHE A 262 -6.21 3.02 -3.42
CA PHE A 262 -5.27 4.05 -3.85
C PHE A 262 -5.90 5.33 -4.41
N PRO A 263 -7.05 5.30 -5.10
CA PRO A 263 -7.74 6.52 -5.54
C PRO A 263 -8.23 7.40 -4.38
N TYR A 264 -8.47 6.81 -3.22
CA TYR A 264 -9.02 7.49 -2.03
C TYR A 264 -7.97 7.73 -0.94
N LYS A 265 -6.74 7.24 -1.12
CA LYS A 265 -5.66 7.36 -0.13
C LYS A 265 -5.07 8.78 -0.18
N ASN A 266 -5.61 9.66 0.66
CA ASN A 266 -5.14 11.03 0.90
C ASN A 266 -5.10 11.31 2.40
N GLU A 267 -4.51 12.44 2.79
CA GLU A 267 -4.34 12.81 4.20
C GLU A 267 -5.68 12.84 4.96
N ASN A 268 -6.73 13.47 4.41
CA ASN A 268 -8.02 13.60 5.08
C ASN A 268 -8.64 12.23 5.38
N ASN A 269 -8.62 11.33 4.40
CA ASN A 269 -9.17 9.99 4.55
C ASN A 269 -8.33 9.12 5.50
N ILE A 270 -7.02 9.34 5.56
CA ILE A 270 -6.15 8.69 6.56
C ILE A 270 -6.50 9.18 7.97
N LYS A 271 -6.68 10.50 8.17
CA LYS A 271 -7.14 11.05 9.45
C LYS A 271 -8.46 10.45 9.87
N GLN A 272 -9.40 10.36 8.93
CA GLN A 272 -10.72 9.80 9.18
C GLN A 272 -10.64 8.33 9.62
N LEU A 273 -9.84 7.51 8.93
CA LEU A 273 -9.62 6.11 9.29
C LEU A 273 -8.97 5.97 10.68
N LEU A 274 -8.00 6.83 11.00
CA LEU A 274 -7.32 6.82 12.31
C LEU A 274 -8.23 7.28 13.45
N ARG A 275 -9.11 8.26 13.21
CA ARG A 275 -10.10 8.71 14.19
C ARG A 275 -11.11 7.60 14.48
N ASP A 276 -11.61 6.91 13.44
CA ASP A 276 -12.47 5.73 13.64
C ASP A 276 -11.74 4.62 14.42
N ALA A 277 -10.45 4.39 14.15
CA ALA A 277 -9.64 3.41 14.87
C ALA A 277 -9.52 3.74 16.38
N LYS A 278 -9.28 5.00 16.74
CA LYS A 278 -9.27 5.45 18.15
C LYS A 278 -10.63 5.26 18.82
N ASN A 279 -11.71 5.61 18.13
CA ASN A 279 -13.07 5.42 18.66
C ASN A 279 -13.41 3.93 18.84
N THR A 280 -13.02 3.09 17.87
CA THR A 280 -13.21 1.64 17.93
C THR A 280 -12.41 1.05 19.08
N LEU A 281 -11.18 1.51 19.32
CA LEU A 281 -10.32 1.04 20.40
C LEU A 281 -10.97 1.22 21.78
N ASN A 282 -11.67 2.33 22.02
CA ASN A 282 -12.42 2.53 23.27
C ASN A 282 -13.49 1.45 23.48
N ILE A 283 -14.13 0.98 22.40
CA ILE A 283 -15.12 -0.11 22.46
C ILE A 283 -14.40 -1.43 22.77
N ILE A 284 -13.29 -1.71 22.09
CA ILE A 284 -12.50 -2.94 22.30
C ILE A 284 -11.96 -3.00 23.74
N GLN A 285 -11.53 -1.89 24.34
CA GLN A 285 -11.06 -1.87 25.73
C GLN A 285 -12.15 -2.24 26.74
N ASN A 286 -13.44 -2.00 26.42
CA ASN A 286 -14.54 -2.49 27.25
C ASN A 286 -14.72 -4.01 27.13
N ASP A 287 -14.50 -4.56 25.93
CA ASP A 287 -14.56 -6.01 25.68
C ASP A 287 -13.34 -6.73 26.30
N PHE A 288 -12.20 -6.05 26.44
CA PHE A 288 -10.93 -6.58 26.94
C PHE A 288 -10.27 -5.62 27.94
N PRO A 289 -10.62 -5.70 29.24
CA PRO A 289 -10.23 -4.69 30.23
C PRO A 289 -8.72 -4.55 30.49
N ASN A 290 -7.93 -5.58 30.21
CA ASN A 290 -6.48 -5.60 30.46
C ASN A 290 -5.65 -5.31 29.20
N LEU A 291 -6.29 -4.86 28.12
CA LEU A 291 -5.63 -4.56 26.87
C LEU A 291 -4.70 -3.34 27.03
N CYS A 292 -3.40 -3.54 26.83
CA CYS A 292 -2.38 -2.50 27.03
C CYS A 292 -1.40 -2.37 25.86
N ASP A 293 -1.23 -3.42 25.06
CA ASP A 293 -0.21 -3.47 24.01
C ASP A 293 -0.82 -3.38 22.62
N PHE A 294 -0.24 -2.55 21.75
CA PHE A 294 -0.72 -2.37 20.38
C PHE A 294 0.39 -2.63 19.36
N TYR A 295 0.19 -3.67 18.56
CA TYR A 295 1.13 -4.14 17.55
C TYR A 295 0.64 -3.87 16.14
N THR A 296 1.57 -3.60 15.24
CA THR A 296 1.32 -3.56 13.80
C THR A 296 2.49 -4.13 13.03
N LEU A 297 2.21 -4.62 11.83
CA LEU A 297 3.21 -5.09 10.87
C LEU A 297 3.03 -4.28 9.59
N PRO A 298 3.65 -3.10 9.48
CA PRO A 298 3.52 -2.29 8.29
C PRO A 298 4.19 -3.03 7.13
N MET A 299 3.42 -3.28 6.09
CA MET A 299 3.92 -4.00 4.92
C MET A 299 4.52 -3.04 3.90
N HIS A 300 3.97 -1.82 3.78
CA HIS A 300 4.44 -0.80 2.85
C HIS A 300 5.25 0.30 3.59
N PRO A 301 6.32 0.86 2.97
CA PRO A 301 7.10 1.95 3.56
C PRO A 301 6.27 3.16 3.99
N ALA A 302 5.26 3.54 3.20
CA ALA A 302 4.36 4.63 3.56
C ALA A 302 3.60 4.34 4.88
N ASP A 303 3.21 3.08 5.11
CA ASP A 303 2.51 2.69 6.33
C ASP A 303 3.49 2.54 7.50
N GLN A 304 4.76 2.21 7.23
CA GLN A 304 5.84 2.22 8.23
C GLN A 304 6.17 3.65 8.69
N GLN A 305 6.21 4.61 7.75
CA GLN A 305 6.36 6.03 8.07
C GLN A 305 5.16 6.55 8.86
N LEU A 306 3.95 6.16 8.47
CA LEU A 306 2.73 6.46 9.20
C LEU A 306 2.78 5.90 10.63
N ALA A 307 3.10 4.61 10.81
CA ALA A 307 3.21 3.99 12.12
C ALA A 307 4.26 4.71 12.99
N SER A 308 5.43 5.01 12.43
CA SER A 308 6.49 5.75 13.15
C SER A 308 6.03 7.14 13.60
N ALA A 309 5.32 7.87 12.74
CA ALA A 309 4.80 9.19 13.06
C ALA A 309 3.70 9.16 14.14
N LEU A 310 2.92 8.07 14.19
CA LEU A 310 1.97 7.79 15.26
C LEU A 310 2.63 7.31 16.56
N GLY A 311 3.96 7.21 16.59
CA GLY A 311 4.73 6.85 17.79
C GLY A 311 4.98 5.36 17.97
N PHE A 312 4.63 4.52 16.99
CA PHE A 312 5.02 3.12 17.03
C PHE A 312 6.53 2.96 16.86
N GLN A 313 7.10 2.01 17.60
CA GLN A 313 8.54 1.75 17.64
C GLN A 313 8.85 0.37 17.06
N ASN A 314 9.93 0.27 16.29
CA ASN A 314 10.43 -1.01 15.83
C ASN A 314 10.87 -1.86 17.04
N THR A 315 10.36 -3.08 17.17
CA THR A 315 10.73 -4.01 18.26
C THR A 315 11.92 -4.90 17.92
N THR A 316 12.44 -4.83 16.69
CA THR A 316 13.57 -5.64 16.23
C THR A 316 14.87 -4.85 16.25
N SER A 317 15.97 -5.49 16.66
CA SER A 317 17.33 -4.94 16.62
C SER A 317 18.01 -5.10 15.27
N ASP A 318 17.49 -5.98 14.40
CA ASP A 318 18.08 -6.33 13.11
C ASP A 318 17.61 -5.38 12.00
N GLN A 319 18.45 -4.39 11.68
CA GLN A 319 18.18 -3.38 10.65
C GLN A 319 18.16 -3.93 9.21
N MET A 320 18.59 -5.18 8.97
CA MET A 320 18.64 -5.76 7.63
C MET A 320 17.32 -6.41 7.20
N ARG A 321 16.32 -6.50 8.09
CA ARG A 321 15.03 -7.11 7.77
C ARG A 321 14.09 -6.10 7.12
N SER A 322 13.49 -6.52 6.01
CA SER A 322 12.50 -5.72 5.30
C SER A 322 11.12 -5.71 5.99
N LEU A 323 10.83 -6.66 6.89
CA LEU A 323 9.58 -6.72 7.64
C LEU A 323 9.87 -6.92 9.12
N TYR A 324 9.25 -6.11 9.96
CA TYR A 324 9.43 -6.15 11.40
C TYR A 324 8.18 -5.69 12.14
N TRP A 325 8.01 -6.16 13.37
CA TRP A 325 6.93 -5.73 14.25
C TRP A 325 7.17 -4.31 14.75
N MET A 326 6.09 -3.53 14.80
CA MET A 326 6.07 -2.22 15.43
C MET A 326 5.08 -2.22 16.60
N TYR A 327 5.43 -1.50 17.65
CA TYR A 327 4.72 -1.51 18.93
C TYR A 327 4.49 -0.11 19.48
N ILE A 328 3.34 0.10 20.11
CA ILE A 328 3.06 1.22 21.00
C ILE A 328 2.16 0.76 22.16
N PRO A 329 2.34 1.29 23.38
CA PRO A 329 1.33 1.13 24.42
C PRO A 329 0.01 1.80 24.00
N ILE A 330 -1.12 1.15 24.26
CA ILE A 330 -2.46 1.64 23.90
C ILE A 330 -2.72 3.03 24.49
N ASP A 331 -2.37 3.23 25.76
CA ASP A 331 -2.54 4.51 26.45
C ASP A 331 -1.79 5.66 25.76
N LYS A 332 -0.64 5.37 25.12
CA LYS A 332 0.06 6.38 24.33
C LYS A 332 -0.68 6.63 23.02
N PHE A 333 -1.09 5.57 22.31
CA PHE A 333 -1.79 5.70 21.04
C PHE A 333 -3.08 6.52 21.15
N VAL A 334 -3.90 6.28 22.18
CA VAL A 334 -5.16 7.02 22.38
C VAL A 334 -4.95 8.51 22.65
N THR A 335 -3.77 8.91 23.12
CA THR A 335 -3.42 10.33 23.35
C THR A 335 -2.80 11.03 22.14
N VAL A 336 -2.47 10.30 21.07
CA VAL A 336 -1.86 10.89 19.87
C VAL A 336 -2.82 11.92 19.24
N ASP A 337 -2.30 13.12 19.03
CA ASP A 337 -2.91 14.14 18.18
C ASP A 337 -2.66 13.74 16.71
N ILE A 338 -3.67 13.17 16.08
CA ILE A 338 -3.58 12.66 14.70
C ILE A 338 -3.21 13.78 13.73
N ASP A 339 -3.82 14.95 13.87
CA ASP A 339 -3.62 16.08 12.95
C ASP A 339 -2.17 16.56 12.98
N ARG A 340 -1.59 16.68 14.18
CA ARG A 340 -0.19 17.04 14.34
C ARG A 340 0.75 15.92 13.90
N ALA A 341 0.47 14.68 14.28
CA ALA A 341 1.34 13.53 14.03
C ALA A 341 1.58 13.29 12.54
N ILE A 342 0.54 13.46 11.71
CA ILE A 342 0.65 13.14 10.28
C ILE A 342 0.92 14.36 9.40
N SER A 343 0.93 15.57 9.95
CA SER A 343 1.15 16.83 9.20
C SER A 343 2.47 16.88 8.41
N SER A 344 3.49 16.15 8.86
CA SER A 344 4.80 16.06 8.19
C SER A 344 4.92 14.89 7.22
N ILE A 345 3.88 14.05 7.10
CA ILE A 345 3.91 12.88 6.22
C ILE A 345 3.35 13.30 4.87
N LYS A 346 4.15 13.08 3.83
CA LYS A 346 3.70 13.23 2.46
C LYS A 346 3.08 11.90 2.00
N PHE A 347 1.76 11.88 1.84
CA PHE A 347 1.00 10.71 1.38
C PHE A 347 0.92 10.69 -0.15
N ASP A 348 2.09 10.82 -0.78
CA ASP A 348 2.30 11.20 -2.16
C ASP A 348 2.82 10.04 -3.04
#